data_AF-A0A699T1N4-F1
#
_entry.id   AF-A0A699T1N4-F1
#
_cell.length_a   1.000
_cell.length_b   1.000
_cell.length_c   1.000
_cell.angle_alpha   90.00
_cell.angle_beta   90.00
_cell.angle_gamma   90.00
#
_symmetry.space_group_name_H-M   'P 1'
#
loop_
_entity.id
_entity.type
_entity.pdbx_description
1 polymer ?
#
loop_
_entity_poly.entity_id
_entity_poly.type
_entity_poly.pdbx_seq_one_letter_code
_entity_poly.pdbx_strand_id
1 'polypeptide(L)'
;NPSQFLTYIIRTSLAARQRAGLRPVQLGHRLQQLDAAIQSRQQVQDERIRVAVIMGGYSSERHISVESGRNIYEKLSSSVEYRPVPIFLAGSSEEFRLYELPINVMLKDNADDIREKIEQAEAGHAAHPVLARIRQEAAGITGTYAGQPVAAPRRISFEELAEKADEVFIALHGRPGEDGALQQELEKFGLPYNGSGAASSAVTINKFETNRRLREAGLRVADHRLAYRL
;
A
#
# COMPACT_ATOMS: atom_id res chain seq x y z
N ASN A 1 -2.82 -1.72 -11.90
CA ASN A 1 -4.03 -0.87 -12.06
C ASN A 1 -4.98 -1.57 -13.04
N PRO A 2 -6.26 -1.81 -12.70
CA PRO A 2 -7.23 -2.49 -13.57
C PRO A 2 -7.42 -1.82 -14.93
N SER A 3 -7.44 -0.49 -14.99
CA SER A 3 -7.60 0.27 -16.24
C SER A 3 -6.46 0.05 -17.21
N GLN A 4 -5.22 -0.04 -16.71
CA GLN A 4 -4.04 -0.36 -17.54
C GLN A 4 -4.12 -1.77 -18.14
N PHE A 5 -4.61 -2.74 -17.35
CA PHE A 5 -4.83 -4.10 -17.82
C PHE A 5 -5.93 -4.18 -18.88
N LEU A 6 -7.04 -3.46 -18.69
CA LEU A 6 -8.10 -3.34 -19.70
C LEU A 6 -7.58 -2.72 -20.99
N THR A 7 -6.77 -1.65 -20.91
CA THR A 7 -6.12 -1.05 -22.08
C THR A 7 -5.27 -2.07 -22.83
N TYR A 8 -4.45 -2.85 -22.11
CA TYR A 8 -3.64 -3.91 -22.71
C TYR A 8 -4.49 -4.96 -23.45
N ILE A 9 -5.56 -5.46 -22.81
CA ILE A 9 -6.46 -6.44 -23.43
C ILE A 9 -7.13 -5.85 -24.68
N ILE A 10 -7.68 -4.63 -24.59
CA ILE A 10 -8.37 -3.96 -25.70
C ILE A 10 -7.41 -3.79 -26.88
N ARG A 11 -6.21 -3.24 -26.64
CA ARG A 11 -5.19 -3.01 -27.67
C ARG A 11 -4.78 -4.32 -28.35
N THR A 12 -4.53 -5.37 -27.55
CA THR A 12 -4.18 -6.71 -28.05
C THR A 12 -5.30 -7.31 -28.89
N SER A 13 -6.55 -7.14 -28.45
CA SER A 13 -7.75 -7.63 -29.12
C SER A 13 -8.00 -6.93 -30.46
N LEU A 14 -7.78 -5.61 -30.53
CA LEU A 14 -7.88 -4.84 -31.78
C LEU A 14 -6.78 -5.25 -32.77
N ALA A 15 -5.54 -5.38 -32.31
CA ALA A 15 -4.40 -5.80 -33.13
C ALA A 15 -4.58 -7.22 -33.70
N ALA A 16 -5.11 -8.15 -32.91
CA ALA A 16 -5.42 -9.50 -33.38
C ALA A 16 -6.50 -9.49 -34.48
N ARG A 17 -7.59 -8.74 -34.31
CA ARG A 17 -8.67 -8.63 -35.31
C ARG A 17 -8.20 -7.99 -36.61
N GLN A 18 -7.34 -6.97 -36.52
CA GLN A 18 -6.76 -6.33 -37.71
C GLN A 18 -5.90 -7.33 -38.49
N ARG A 19 -5.03 -8.10 -37.81
CA ARG A 19 -4.20 -9.15 -38.44
C ARG A 19 -5.03 -10.26 -39.08
N ALA A 20 -6.20 -10.57 -38.53
CA ALA A 20 -7.14 -11.53 -39.09
C ALA A 20 -7.96 -10.98 -40.29
N GLY A 21 -7.68 -9.75 -40.76
CA GLY A 21 -8.35 -9.16 -41.92
C GLY A 21 -9.72 -8.54 -41.64
N LEU A 22 -10.13 -8.43 -40.38
CA LEU A 22 -11.42 -7.84 -40.03
C LEU A 22 -11.35 -6.31 -40.08
N ARG A 23 -12.00 -5.67 -41.07
CA ARG A 23 -12.07 -4.20 -41.20
C ARG A 23 -10.69 -3.50 -41.03
N PRO A 24 -9.68 -3.88 -41.83
CA PRO A 24 -8.27 -3.56 -41.57
C PRO A 24 -7.98 -2.05 -41.54
N VAL A 25 -8.66 -1.27 -42.38
CA VAL A 25 -8.51 0.20 -42.43
C VAL A 25 -9.07 0.86 -41.16
N GLN A 26 -10.32 0.53 -40.80
CA GLN A 26 -10.97 1.10 -39.61
C GLN A 26 -10.24 0.72 -38.32
N LEU A 27 -9.83 -0.55 -38.18
CA LEU A 27 -9.08 -1.00 -37.01
C LEU A 27 -7.68 -0.40 -36.96
N GLY A 28 -7.01 -0.21 -38.11
CA GLY A 28 -5.72 0.47 -38.17
C GLY A 28 -5.78 1.88 -37.62
N HIS A 29 -6.78 2.66 -38.04
CA HIS A 29 -7.00 4.01 -37.50
C HIS A 29 -7.28 4.00 -35.98
N ARG A 30 -8.16 3.11 -35.51
CA ARG A 30 -8.45 2.99 -34.07
C ARG A 30 -7.23 2.59 -33.24
N LEU A 31 -6.39 1.70 -33.77
CA LEU A 31 -5.15 1.29 -33.11
C LEU A 31 -4.14 2.44 -33.04
N GLN A 32 -3.98 3.21 -34.12
CA GLN A 32 -3.12 4.39 -34.11
C GLN A 32 -3.59 5.43 -33.10
N GLN A 33 -4.91 5.69 -33.05
CA GLN A 33 -5.49 6.59 -32.05
C GLN A 33 -5.24 6.09 -30.62
N LEU A 34 -5.44 4.80 -30.37
CA LEU A 34 -5.22 4.21 -29.05
C LEU A 34 -3.73 4.24 -28.65
N ASP A 35 -2.82 3.87 -29.56
CA ASP A 35 -1.38 3.87 -29.30
C ASP A 35 -0.89 5.32 -29.01
N ALA A 36 -1.40 6.33 -29.74
CA ALA A 36 -1.11 7.74 -29.45
C ALA A 36 -1.67 8.21 -28.09
N ALA A 37 -2.88 7.75 -27.72
CA ALA A 37 -3.47 8.04 -26.40
C ALA A 37 -2.67 7.38 -25.26
N ILE A 38 -2.14 6.17 -25.47
CA ILE A 38 -1.28 5.49 -24.50
C ILE A 38 0.03 6.26 -24.31
N GLN A 39 0.67 6.70 -25.42
CA GLN A 39 1.93 7.45 -25.36
C GLN A 39 1.77 8.82 -24.70
N SER A 40 0.75 9.58 -25.08
CA SER A 40 0.47 10.88 -24.47
C SER A 40 0.21 10.77 -22.97
N ARG A 41 -0.51 9.74 -22.52
CA ARG A 41 -0.74 9.48 -21.08
C ARG A 41 0.55 9.28 -20.29
N GLN A 42 1.59 8.67 -20.88
CA GLN A 42 2.87 8.47 -20.18
C GLN A 42 3.63 9.78 -19.93
N GLN A 43 3.29 10.84 -20.66
CA GLN A 43 3.91 12.17 -20.52
C GLN A 43 3.14 13.09 -19.56
N VAL A 44 1.91 12.74 -19.20
CA VAL A 44 1.10 13.52 -18.26
C VAL A 44 1.62 13.31 -16.85
N GLN A 45 1.87 14.41 -16.14
CA GLN A 45 2.25 14.39 -14.73
C GLN A 45 1.09 13.80 -13.91
N ASP A 46 1.42 12.88 -13.00
CA ASP A 46 0.42 12.23 -12.16
C ASP A 46 0.05 13.17 -11.00
N GLU A 47 -1.04 13.92 -11.18
CA GLU A 47 -1.54 14.93 -10.21
C GLU A 47 -2.35 14.32 -9.05
N ARG A 48 -2.45 12.99 -8.98
CA ARG A 48 -3.22 12.30 -7.93
C ARG A 48 -2.52 12.40 -6.59
N ILE A 49 -3.32 12.56 -5.54
CA ILE A 49 -2.85 12.58 -4.14
C ILE A 49 -2.27 11.22 -3.80
N ARG A 50 -1.01 11.20 -3.37
CA ARG A 50 -0.28 9.99 -3.05
C ARG A 50 -0.58 9.57 -1.62
N VAL A 51 -1.18 8.40 -1.44
CA VAL A 51 -1.62 7.91 -0.13
C VAL A 51 -0.82 6.67 0.25
N ALA A 52 0.05 6.77 1.25
CA ALA A 52 0.72 5.60 1.80
C ALA A 52 -0.25 4.78 2.65
N VAL A 53 -0.55 3.55 2.24
CA VAL A 53 -1.40 2.64 3.01
C VAL A 53 -0.50 1.75 3.85
N ILE A 54 -0.40 2.04 5.16
CA ILE A 54 0.42 1.29 6.11
C ILE A 54 -0.38 0.12 6.68
N MET A 55 0.12 -1.10 6.49
CA MET A 55 -0.51 -2.35 6.94
C MET A 55 0.53 -3.30 7.59
N GLY A 56 0.07 -4.41 8.17
CA GLY A 56 0.90 -5.33 8.94
C GLY A 56 0.97 -4.96 10.42
N GLY A 57 2.17 -4.71 10.93
CA GLY A 57 2.45 -4.47 12.34
C GLY A 57 2.90 -5.74 13.07
N TYR A 58 3.35 -5.57 14.31
CA TYR A 58 3.82 -6.64 15.19
C TYR A 58 2.77 -7.09 16.23
N SER A 59 1.51 -6.68 16.03
CA SER A 59 0.35 -7.13 16.83
C SER A 59 -0.09 -8.55 16.47
N SER A 60 -0.85 -9.19 17.36
CA SER A 60 -1.60 -10.43 17.04
C SER A 60 -2.61 -10.23 15.91
N GLU A 61 -3.06 -8.99 15.69
CA GLU A 61 -4.07 -8.62 14.68
C GLU A 61 -3.43 -8.24 13.32
N ARG A 62 -2.13 -8.47 13.13
CA ARG A 62 -1.40 -8.13 11.90
C ARG A 62 -2.01 -8.69 10.62
N HIS A 63 -2.65 -9.87 10.68
CA HIS A 63 -3.33 -10.45 9.52
C HIS A 63 -4.58 -9.64 9.13
N ILE A 64 -5.37 -9.19 10.11
CA ILE A 64 -6.56 -8.35 9.91
C ILE A 64 -6.15 -6.98 9.35
N SER A 65 -5.03 -6.45 9.83
CA SER A 65 -4.40 -5.23 9.33
C SER A 65 -4.01 -5.33 7.85
N VAL A 66 -3.41 -6.45 7.43
CA VAL A 66 -3.11 -6.70 6.00
C VAL A 66 -4.38 -6.75 5.14
N GLU A 67 -5.43 -7.45 5.57
CA GLU A 67 -6.70 -7.50 4.83
C GLU A 67 -7.37 -6.12 4.73
N SER A 68 -7.36 -5.37 5.84
CA SER A 68 -7.86 -3.99 5.87
C SER A 68 -7.09 -3.10 4.89
N GLY A 69 -5.75 -3.18 4.94
CA GLY A 69 -4.86 -2.43 4.07
C GLY A 69 -5.06 -2.76 2.58
N ARG A 70 -5.24 -4.03 2.22
CA ARG A 70 -5.54 -4.46 0.84
C ARG A 70 -6.82 -3.85 0.33
N ASN A 71 -7.91 -3.95 1.09
CA ASN A 71 -9.21 -3.42 0.70
C ASN A 71 -9.15 -1.90 0.46
N ILE A 72 -8.44 -1.16 1.32
CA ILE A 72 -8.25 0.28 1.15
C ILE A 72 -7.37 0.57 -0.07
N TYR A 73 -6.25 -0.14 -0.22
CA TYR A 73 -5.36 -0.01 -1.37
C TYR A 73 -6.10 -0.23 -2.69
N GLU A 74 -6.98 -1.23 -2.79
CA GLU A 74 -7.77 -1.52 -3.98
C GLU A 74 -8.78 -0.42 -4.32
N LYS A 75 -9.48 0.10 -3.30
CA LYS A 75 -10.42 1.21 -3.47
C LYS A 75 -9.72 2.48 -3.93
N LEU A 76 -8.60 2.82 -3.31
CA LEU A 76 -7.79 3.97 -3.71
C LEU A 76 -7.19 3.78 -5.10
N SER A 77 -6.75 2.57 -5.46
CA SER A 77 -6.21 2.24 -6.79
C SER A 77 -7.23 2.43 -7.91
N SER A 78 -8.52 2.39 -7.57
CA SER A 78 -9.64 2.58 -8.50
C SER A 78 -10.11 4.04 -8.55
N SER A 79 -9.59 4.91 -7.68
CA SER A 79 -9.91 6.33 -7.66
C SER A 79 -9.17 7.09 -8.77
N VAL A 80 -9.83 8.14 -9.27
CA VAL A 80 -9.22 9.14 -10.17
C VAL A 80 -8.45 10.21 -9.41
N GLU A 81 -8.68 10.34 -8.11
CA GLU A 81 -8.09 11.37 -7.24
C GLU A 81 -6.85 10.87 -6.49
N TYR A 82 -6.80 9.58 -6.18
CA TYR A 82 -5.78 8.99 -5.32
C TYR A 82 -4.84 8.03 -6.05
N ARG A 83 -3.60 7.99 -5.57
CA ARG A 83 -2.59 7.02 -5.95
C ARG A 83 -2.05 6.35 -4.67
N PRO A 84 -2.44 5.10 -4.38
CA PRO A 84 -1.95 4.46 -3.17
C PRO A 84 -0.52 3.93 -3.34
N VAL A 85 0.23 3.92 -2.24
CA VAL A 85 1.56 3.31 -2.10
C VAL A 85 1.47 2.26 -0.98
N PRO A 86 1.70 0.97 -1.25
CA PRO A 86 1.51 -0.06 -0.24
C PRO A 86 2.74 -0.15 0.66
N ILE A 87 2.57 0.13 1.95
CA ILE A 87 3.63 0.11 2.95
C ILE A 87 3.33 -0.98 3.97
N PHE A 88 4.31 -1.84 4.23
CA PHE A 88 4.25 -2.82 5.30
C PHE A 88 5.08 -2.35 6.49
N LEU A 89 4.48 -2.32 7.67
CA LEU A 89 5.17 -2.04 8.93
C LEU A 89 5.56 -3.38 9.59
N ALA A 90 6.84 -3.54 9.88
CA ALA A 90 7.39 -4.60 10.70
C ALA A 90 8.23 -4.00 11.85
N GLY A 91 8.87 -4.86 12.64
CA GLY A 91 9.73 -4.46 13.75
C GLY A 91 9.07 -4.69 15.11
N SER A 92 9.28 -3.76 16.04
CA SER A 92 8.83 -3.84 17.42
C SER A 92 8.44 -2.46 17.95
N SER A 93 8.10 -2.37 19.24
CA SER A 93 7.87 -1.09 19.91
C SER A 93 9.12 -0.22 20.04
N GLU A 94 10.31 -0.79 19.83
CA GLU A 94 11.58 -0.06 19.91
C GLU A 94 12.05 0.44 18.54
N GLU A 95 11.74 -0.31 17.47
CA GLU A 95 12.16 0.02 16.11
C GLU A 95 11.06 -0.30 15.11
N PHE A 96 10.58 0.74 14.42
CA PHE A 96 9.71 0.56 13.26
C PHE A 96 10.54 0.34 11.99
N ARG A 97 10.13 -0.65 11.20
CA ARG A 97 10.72 -0.94 9.89
C ARG A 97 9.63 -0.85 8.84
N LEU A 98 9.74 0.14 7.96
CA LEU A 98 8.79 0.36 6.86
C LEU A 98 9.32 -0.28 5.58
N TYR A 99 8.43 -0.93 4.83
CA TYR A 99 8.77 -1.55 3.55
C TYR A 99 7.77 -1.15 2.47
N GLU A 100 8.26 -0.56 1.39
CA GLU A 100 7.49 -0.37 0.16
C GLU A 100 7.32 -1.74 -0.51
N LEU A 101 6.07 -2.20 -0.65
CA LEU A 101 5.78 -3.53 -1.17
C LEU A 101 5.57 -3.51 -2.70
N PRO A 102 6.11 -4.50 -3.42
CA PRO A 102 5.60 -4.81 -4.74
C PRO A 102 4.23 -5.52 -4.62
N ILE A 103 3.35 -5.30 -5.60
CA ILE A 103 1.95 -5.78 -5.55
C ILE A 103 1.86 -7.30 -5.37
N ASN A 104 2.74 -8.07 -6.01
CA ASN A 104 2.77 -9.53 -5.89
C ASN A 104 3.16 -10.02 -4.49
N VAL A 105 3.88 -9.21 -3.69
CA VAL A 105 4.16 -9.50 -2.29
C VAL A 105 3.01 -9.03 -1.42
N MET A 106 2.46 -7.84 -1.67
CA MET A 106 1.26 -7.34 -0.96
C MET A 106 0.10 -8.32 -1.04
N LEU A 107 -0.03 -9.09 -2.12
CA LEU A 107 -1.10 -10.08 -2.35
C LEU A 107 -0.77 -11.51 -1.85
N LYS A 108 0.25 -11.71 -1.01
CA LYS A 108 0.53 -13.02 -0.38
C LYS A 108 -0.60 -13.47 0.55
N ASP A 109 -0.64 -14.73 1.00
CA ASP A 109 -1.84 -15.20 1.69
C ASP A 109 -2.07 -14.48 3.03
N ASN A 110 -1.00 -14.20 3.78
CA ASN A 110 -1.13 -13.50 5.05
C ASN A 110 0.12 -12.62 5.40
N ALA A 111 0.03 -11.90 6.53
CA ALA A 111 1.10 -11.02 7.01
C ALA A 111 2.46 -11.71 7.24
N ASP A 112 2.47 -12.98 7.66
CA ASP A 112 3.72 -13.72 7.89
C ASP A 112 4.38 -14.12 6.56
N ASP A 113 3.60 -14.47 5.54
CA ASP A 113 4.16 -14.73 4.19
C ASP A 113 4.76 -13.46 3.57
N ILE A 114 4.14 -12.30 3.82
CA ILE A 114 4.70 -11.00 3.42
C ILE A 114 6.03 -10.78 4.14
N ARG A 115 6.05 -10.98 5.47
CA ARG A 115 7.24 -10.82 6.29
C ARG A 115 8.38 -11.75 5.84
N GLU A 116 8.09 -13.01 5.55
CA GLU A 116 9.08 -13.97 5.03
C GLU A 116 9.69 -13.48 3.71
N LYS A 117 8.88 -12.91 2.80
CA LYS A 117 9.36 -12.37 1.53
C LYS A 117 10.21 -11.11 1.70
N ILE A 118 9.90 -10.29 2.70
CA ILE A 118 10.75 -9.15 3.09
C ILE A 118 12.09 -9.66 3.62
N GLU A 119 12.08 -10.60 4.56
CA GLU A 119 13.29 -11.18 5.17
C GLU A 119 14.18 -11.85 4.11
N GLN A 120 13.59 -12.59 3.16
CA GLN A 120 14.32 -13.16 2.03
C GLN A 120 14.98 -12.09 1.15
N ALA A 121 14.28 -10.99 0.89
CA ALA A 121 14.81 -9.87 0.10
C ALA A 121 15.94 -9.14 0.84
N GLU A 122 15.81 -8.89 2.15
CA GLU A 122 16.86 -8.29 2.98
C GLU A 122 18.11 -9.17 3.07
N ALA A 123 17.93 -10.49 3.14
CA ALA A 123 19.04 -11.45 3.12
C ALA A 123 19.73 -11.57 1.75
N GLY A 124 19.29 -10.82 0.74
CA GLY A 124 19.91 -10.81 -0.58
C GLY A 124 19.69 -12.08 -1.40
N HIS A 125 18.65 -12.86 -1.08
CA HIS A 125 18.31 -14.04 -1.87
C HIS A 125 17.97 -13.63 -3.30
N ALA A 126 18.78 -14.08 -4.25
CA ALA A 126 18.56 -13.80 -5.65
C ALA A 126 17.21 -14.36 -6.10
N ALA A 127 16.46 -13.56 -6.86
CA ALA A 127 15.27 -14.06 -7.53
C ALA A 127 15.66 -15.23 -8.45
N HIS A 128 14.79 -16.25 -8.52
CA HIS A 128 15.02 -17.39 -9.40
C HIS A 128 15.32 -16.93 -10.84
N PRO A 129 16.29 -17.51 -11.57
CA PRO A 129 16.68 -17.04 -12.91
C PRO A 129 15.53 -16.91 -13.91
N VAL A 130 14.51 -17.78 -13.79
CA VAL A 130 13.27 -17.71 -14.58
C VAL A 130 12.53 -16.38 -14.37
N LEU A 131 12.49 -15.85 -13.15
CA LEU A 131 11.86 -14.55 -12.87
C LEU A 131 12.63 -13.40 -13.51
N ALA A 132 13.97 -13.46 -13.53
CA ALA A 132 14.79 -12.47 -14.22
C ALA A 132 14.53 -12.48 -15.73
N ARG A 133 14.47 -13.67 -16.32
CA ARG A 133 14.13 -13.86 -17.73
C ARG A 133 12.73 -13.32 -18.06
N ILE A 134 11.72 -13.67 -17.26
CA ILE A 134 10.34 -13.17 -17.45
C ILE A 134 10.30 -11.64 -17.39
N ARG A 135 11.00 -11.03 -16.42
CA ARG A 135 11.08 -9.56 -16.32
C ARG A 135 11.69 -8.93 -17.56
N GLN A 136 12.76 -9.52 -18.10
CA GLN A 136 13.41 -9.05 -19.31
C GLN A 136 12.50 -9.18 -20.53
N GLU A 137 11.89 -10.34 -20.74
CA GLU A 137 10.97 -10.59 -21.88
C GLU A 137 9.70 -9.74 -21.79
N ALA A 138 9.21 -9.48 -20.58
CA ALA A 138 8.01 -8.66 -20.35
C ALA A 138 8.29 -7.14 -20.32
N ALA A 139 9.55 -6.70 -20.32
CA ALA A 139 9.94 -5.31 -20.08
C ALA A 139 9.25 -4.31 -21.02
N GLY A 140 9.07 -4.66 -22.30
CA GLY A 140 8.37 -3.81 -23.27
C GLY A 140 6.88 -3.63 -22.93
N ILE A 141 6.22 -4.70 -22.48
CA ILE A 141 4.81 -4.66 -22.08
C ILE A 141 4.67 -3.91 -20.75
N THR A 142 5.48 -4.24 -19.75
CA THR A 142 5.37 -3.63 -18.42
C THR A 142 5.75 -2.15 -18.47
N GLY A 143 6.77 -1.75 -19.22
CA GLY A 143 7.11 -0.34 -19.42
C GLY A 143 5.99 0.43 -20.11
N THR A 144 5.28 -0.19 -21.05
CA THR A 144 4.16 0.45 -21.76
C THR A 144 2.93 0.60 -20.87
N TYR A 145 2.53 -0.48 -20.20
CA TYR A 145 1.22 -0.56 -19.55
C TYR A 145 1.26 -0.48 -18.04
N ALA A 146 2.35 -0.88 -17.38
CA ALA A 146 2.42 -1.01 -15.91
C ALA A 146 3.31 0.05 -15.22
N GLY A 147 4.03 0.88 -15.98
CA GLY A 147 4.95 1.87 -15.44
C GLY A 147 6.25 1.25 -14.91
N GLN A 148 6.85 1.85 -13.87
CA GLN A 148 8.01 1.30 -13.17
C GLN A 148 7.55 0.52 -11.92
N PRO A 149 7.44 -0.81 -12.00
CA PRO A 149 7.06 -1.61 -10.84
C PRO A 149 8.20 -1.67 -9.82
N VAL A 150 7.85 -1.59 -8.54
CA VAL A 150 8.74 -2.02 -7.45
C VAL A 150 9.06 -3.50 -7.68
N ALA A 151 10.34 -3.85 -7.76
CA ALA A 151 10.77 -5.19 -8.16
C ALA A 151 10.87 -6.17 -6.98
N ALA A 152 11.11 -5.65 -5.79
CA ALA A 152 11.27 -6.40 -4.55
C ALA A 152 10.86 -5.50 -3.37
N PRO A 153 10.44 -6.06 -2.22
CA PRO A 153 10.24 -5.27 -1.02
C PRO A 153 11.48 -4.45 -0.70
N ARG A 154 11.30 -3.17 -0.42
CA ARG A 154 12.41 -2.25 -0.16
C ARG A 154 12.18 -1.54 1.15
N ARG A 155 13.15 -1.62 2.06
CA ARG A 155 13.13 -0.85 3.31
C ARG A 155 13.16 0.65 2.97
N ILE A 156 12.32 1.41 3.63
CA ILE A 156 12.27 2.87 3.50
C ILE A 156 12.34 3.52 4.88
N SER A 157 12.91 4.72 4.94
CA SER A 157 12.82 5.57 6.12
C SER A 157 11.50 6.36 6.15
N PHE A 158 11.23 7.05 7.26
CA PHE A 158 10.08 7.96 7.35
C PHE A 158 10.29 9.23 6.50
N GLU A 159 11.54 9.68 6.32
CA GLU A 159 11.88 10.75 5.39
C GLU A 159 11.53 10.36 3.95
N GLU A 160 11.94 9.15 3.51
CA GLU A 160 11.57 8.64 2.19
C GLU A 160 10.05 8.44 2.05
N LEU A 161 9.36 8.08 3.13
CA LEU A 161 7.90 7.99 3.13
C LEU A 161 7.28 9.37 2.86
N ALA A 162 7.78 10.43 3.51
CA ALA A 162 7.32 11.80 3.32
C ALA A 162 7.58 12.33 1.89
N GLU A 163 8.65 11.88 1.24
CA GLU A 163 8.89 12.20 -0.17
C GLU A 163 7.91 11.48 -1.12
N LYS A 164 7.42 10.30 -0.72
CA LYS A 164 6.60 9.40 -1.56
C LYS A 164 5.10 9.56 -1.40
N ALA A 165 4.65 10.10 -0.27
CA ALA A 165 3.24 10.21 0.07
C ALA A 165 2.90 11.62 0.53
N ASP A 166 1.73 12.09 0.13
CA ASP A 166 1.15 13.34 0.58
C ASP A 166 0.35 13.12 1.88
N GLU A 167 -0.24 11.93 2.03
CA GLU A 167 -0.99 11.53 3.22
C GLU A 167 -0.80 10.04 3.53
N VAL A 168 -1.12 9.64 4.77
CA VAL A 168 -0.99 8.26 5.24
C VAL A 168 -2.35 7.69 5.65
N PHE A 169 -2.68 6.53 5.12
CA PHE A 169 -3.76 5.70 5.62
C PHE A 169 -3.20 4.61 6.54
N ILE A 170 -3.44 4.72 7.84
CA ILE A 170 -3.10 3.74 8.87
C ILE A 170 -4.17 2.64 8.86
N ALA A 171 -3.81 1.45 8.38
CA ALA A 171 -4.63 0.25 8.41
C ALA A 171 -4.13 -0.79 9.43
N LEU A 172 -3.44 -0.33 10.48
CA LEU A 172 -2.90 -1.15 11.55
C LEU A 172 -3.94 -1.38 12.66
N HIS A 173 -3.90 -2.55 13.29
CA HIS A 173 -4.75 -2.92 14.43
C HIS A 173 -3.89 -3.17 15.67
N GLY A 174 -4.33 -2.66 16.81
CA GLY A 174 -3.57 -2.66 18.06
C GLY A 174 -2.27 -1.85 17.94
N ARG A 175 -1.22 -2.25 18.67
CA ARG A 175 0.09 -1.56 18.61
C ARG A 175 0.84 -1.89 17.31
N PRO A 176 1.47 -0.92 16.61
CA PRO A 176 1.61 0.52 16.95
C PRO A 176 0.53 1.43 16.33
N GLY A 177 -0.51 0.87 15.71
CA GLY A 177 -1.53 1.63 15.00
C GLY A 177 -2.43 2.48 15.91
N GLU A 178 -2.62 2.04 17.15
CA GLU A 178 -3.67 2.57 18.04
C GLU A 178 -3.14 3.14 19.35
N ASP A 179 -1.83 3.02 19.64
CA ASP A 179 -1.22 3.52 20.89
C ASP A 179 -0.60 4.91 20.76
N GLY A 180 -0.69 5.53 19.60
CA GLY A 180 -0.10 6.84 19.33
C GLY A 180 1.37 6.80 18.92
N ALA A 181 2.03 5.64 18.95
CA ALA A 181 3.46 5.56 18.66
C ALA A 181 3.76 5.84 17.17
N LEU A 182 3.02 5.20 16.25
CA LEU A 182 3.17 5.50 14.82
C LEU A 182 2.76 6.95 14.50
N GLN A 183 1.69 7.43 15.12
CA GLN A 183 1.21 8.80 14.94
C GLN A 183 2.27 9.83 15.28
N GLN A 184 2.98 9.65 16.40
CA GLN A 184 4.08 10.53 16.79
C GLN A 184 5.18 10.56 15.73
N GLU A 185 5.55 9.40 15.16
CA GLU A 185 6.53 9.38 14.07
C GLU A 185 6.01 10.14 12.85
N LEU A 186 4.78 9.89 12.40
CA LEU A 186 4.21 10.60 11.25
C LEU A 186 4.13 12.13 11.46
N GLU A 187 3.76 12.57 12.67
CA GLU A 187 3.72 14.00 13.04
C GLU A 187 5.10 14.67 12.95
N LYS A 188 6.18 13.98 13.34
CA LYS A 188 7.55 14.52 13.22
C LYS A 188 7.94 14.84 11.78
N PHE A 189 7.43 14.07 10.82
CA PHE A 189 7.71 14.24 9.39
C PHE A 189 6.63 15.06 8.68
N GLY A 190 5.67 15.63 9.41
CA GLY A 190 4.59 16.43 8.85
C GLY A 190 3.64 15.65 7.94
N LEU A 191 3.59 14.32 8.09
CA LEU A 191 2.72 13.45 7.32
C LEU A 191 1.32 13.42 7.95
N PRO A 192 0.28 13.97 7.28
CA PRO A 192 -1.09 13.84 7.77
C PRO A 192 -1.56 12.39 7.65
N TYR A 193 -2.45 11.97 8.55
CA TYR A 193 -2.96 10.62 8.59
C TYR A 193 -4.42 10.54 9.04
N ASN A 194 -5.10 9.44 8.73
CA ASN A 194 -6.47 9.20 9.17
C ASN A 194 -6.54 8.78 10.64
N GLY A 195 -7.64 9.14 11.32
CA GLY A 195 -7.93 8.69 12.67
C GLY A 195 -7.57 9.70 13.75
N SER A 196 -7.34 9.22 14.97
CA SER A 196 -7.07 10.07 16.13
C SER A 196 -5.60 10.45 16.24
N GLY A 197 -5.34 11.67 16.74
CA GLY A 197 -4.01 12.17 17.04
C GLY A 197 -3.23 11.33 18.05
N ALA A 198 -1.91 11.44 18.09
CA ALA A 198 -1.04 10.67 18.99
C ALA A 198 -1.51 10.65 20.45
N ALA A 199 -1.81 11.83 21.02
CA ALA A 199 -2.23 11.96 22.42
C ALA A 199 -3.59 11.28 22.70
N SER A 200 -4.53 11.36 21.75
CA SER A 200 -5.83 10.73 21.88
C SER A 200 -5.71 9.21 21.80
N SER A 201 -4.97 8.70 20.82
CA SER A 201 -4.71 7.28 20.62
C SER A 201 -4.07 6.64 21.87
N ALA A 202 -3.03 7.28 22.42
CA ALA A 202 -2.34 6.82 23.63
C ALA A 202 -3.27 6.70 24.86
N VAL A 203 -4.23 7.60 24.99
CA VAL A 203 -5.23 7.55 26.06
C VAL A 203 -6.25 6.44 25.80
N THR A 204 -6.80 6.38 24.58
CA THR A 204 -7.91 5.47 24.25
C THR A 204 -7.52 4.00 24.26
N ILE A 205 -6.26 3.66 23.97
CA ILE A 205 -5.79 2.26 24.08
C ILE A 205 -5.64 1.81 25.53
N ASN A 206 -5.42 2.75 26.47
CA ASN A 206 -5.33 2.47 27.89
C ASN A 206 -6.74 2.46 28.50
N LYS A 207 -7.35 1.27 28.58
CA LYS A 207 -8.71 1.09 29.13
C LYS A 207 -8.89 1.63 30.55
N PHE A 208 -7.87 1.53 31.39
CA PHE A 208 -7.93 2.06 32.75
C PHE A 208 -8.04 3.60 32.72
N GLU A 209 -7.14 4.24 31.97
CA GLU A 209 -7.12 5.69 31.84
C GLU A 209 -8.37 6.23 31.12
N THR A 210 -8.80 5.55 30.06
CA THR A 210 -10.03 5.88 29.32
C THR A 210 -11.24 5.86 30.25
N ASN A 211 -11.45 4.77 30.98
CA ASN A 211 -12.60 4.66 31.88
C ASN A 211 -12.52 5.67 33.04
N ARG A 212 -11.31 5.98 33.54
CA ARG A 212 -11.12 7.04 34.54
C ARG A 212 -11.61 8.39 34.02
N ARG A 213 -11.16 8.80 32.82
CA ARG A 213 -11.54 10.08 32.19
C ARG A 213 -13.03 10.14 31.87
N LEU A 214 -13.60 9.06 31.34
CA LEU A 214 -15.04 8.98 31.07
C LEU A 214 -15.85 9.16 32.37
N ARG A 215 -15.44 8.51 33.47
CA ARG A 215 -16.09 8.68 34.78
C ARG A 215 -15.99 10.11 35.30
N GLU A 216 -14.82 10.73 35.22
CA GLU A 216 -14.60 12.13 35.61
C GLU A 216 -15.45 13.10 34.78
N ALA A 217 -15.71 12.77 33.51
CA ALA A 217 -16.62 13.51 32.63
C ALA A 217 -18.11 13.20 32.88
N GLY A 218 -18.46 12.39 33.88
CA GLY A 218 -19.84 12.05 34.24
C GLY A 218 -20.48 10.93 33.42
N LEU A 219 -19.70 10.22 32.59
CA LEU A 219 -20.19 9.08 31.82
C LEU A 219 -20.15 7.79 32.66
N ARG A 220 -21.15 6.93 32.47
CA ARG A 220 -21.23 5.63 33.15
C ARG A 220 -20.17 4.68 32.58
N VAL A 221 -19.33 4.16 33.46
CA VAL A 221 -18.35 3.11 33.16
C VAL A 221 -18.40 2.05 34.24
N ALA A 222 -18.01 0.82 33.91
CA ALA A 222 -17.92 -0.25 34.90
C ALA A 222 -16.86 0.05 35.96
N ASP A 223 -17.09 -0.42 37.19
CA ASP A 223 -16.08 -0.39 38.25
C ASP A 223 -14.89 -1.26 37.85
N HIS A 224 -13.69 -0.74 38.03
CA HIS A 224 -12.46 -1.37 37.58
C HIS A 224 -11.31 -1.00 38.51
N ARG A 225 -10.31 -1.87 38.58
CA ARG A 225 -9.05 -1.64 39.30
C ARG A 225 -7.89 -2.11 38.42
N LEU A 226 -6.73 -1.47 38.58
CA LEU A 226 -5.51 -1.89 37.92
C LEU A 226 -4.84 -2.98 38.76
N ALA A 227 -4.51 -4.11 38.13
CA ALA A 227 -3.71 -5.16 38.74
C ALA A 227 -2.36 -5.23 38.01
N TYR A 228 -1.27 -5.15 38.76
CA TYR A 228 0.07 -5.32 38.22
C TYR A 228 0.41 -6.80 38.14
N ARG A 229 1.11 -7.20 37.07
CA ARG A 229 1.68 -8.55 36.99
C ARG A 229 2.85 -8.60 37.98
N LEU A 230 2.78 -9.54 38.93
CA LEU A 230 3.86 -9.83 39.87
C LEU A 230 5.05 -10.47 39.16
#